data_AF-A0A1M6F2A8-F1
#
_entry.id   AF-A0A1M6F2A8-F1
#
_cell.length_a   1.000
_cell.length_b   1.000
_cell.length_c   1.000
_cell.angle_alpha   90.00
_cell.angle_beta   90.00
_cell.angle_gamma   90.00
#
_symmetry.space_group_name_H-M   'P 1'
#
loop_
_entity.id
_entity.type
_entity.pdbx_description
1 polymer ?
#
loop_
_entity_poly.entity_id
_entity_poly.type
_entity_poly.pdbx_seq_one_letter_code
_entity_poly.pdbx_strand_id
1 'polypeptide(L)'
;MSMDSPLWKILGFFLAAVLLFLVPVMNMLERQDDAAYTVVFTETNRFVDSARDAGYITPNMYNEFVRRLNATGCTFDIRMEHVQSLINPVYRQNGTVLEFTGEYEINRISRGEDAILSVLFPDEPGPDVFDKARRYDMKAGDLLFVEVRNRGKTMATALRDMLLLSDTRTPTIFVRAGGLVRNEAD
;
A
#
# COMPACT_ATOMS: atom_id res chain seq x y z
N MET A 1 -38.10 48.75 21.32
CA MET A 1 -38.09 48.70 19.84
C MET A 1 -36.67 48.32 19.43
N SER A 2 -36.36 47.02 19.54
CA SER A 2 -35.00 46.52 19.31
C SER A 2 -34.70 46.62 17.83
N MET A 3 -33.66 47.34 17.48
CA MET A 3 -33.21 47.47 16.10
C MET A 3 -32.96 46.06 15.53
N ASP A 4 -33.80 45.65 14.58
CA ASP A 4 -33.51 44.57 13.64
C ASP A 4 -32.29 45.00 12.82
N SER A 5 -31.09 44.85 13.38
CA SER A 5 -29.85 45.25 12.71
C SER A 5 -29.66 44.38 11.46
N PRO A 6 -29.75 44.94 10.23
CA PRO A 6 -29.65 44.17 8.97
C PRO A 6 -28.33 43.40 8.83
N LEU A 7 -27.32 43.74 9.63
CA LEU A 7 -26.01 43.13 9.69
C LEU A 7 -26.05 41.61 9.87
N TRP A 8 -26.89 41.06 10.75
CA TRP A 8 -26.95 39.61 10.94
C TRP A 8 -27.59 38.89 9.74
N LYS A 9 -28.54 39.54 9.05
CA LYS A 9 -29.18 39.03 7.84
C LYS A 9 -28.19 39.03 6.67
N ILE A 10 -27.40 40.11 6.52
CA ILE A 10 -26.34 40.22 5.52
C ILE A 10 -25.24 39.18 5.79
N LEU A 11 -24.83 39.01 7.05
CA LEU A 11 -23.87 37.99 7.46
C LEU A 11 -24.39 36.57 7.17
N GLY A 12 -25.66 36.29 7.51
CA GLY A 12 -26.30 35.00 7.24
C GLY A 12 -26.43 34.71 5.74
N PHE A 13 -26.76 35.71 4.93
CA PHE A 13 -26.80 35.58 3.47
C PHE A 13 -25.42 35.30 2.89
N PHE A 14 -24.38 36.01 3.35
CA PHE A 14 -23.01 35.77 2.92
C PHE A 14 -22.52 34.38 3.32
N LEU A 15 -22.79 33.95 4.56
CA LEU A 15 -22.49 32.60 5.03
C LEU A 15 -23.20 31.53 4.20
N ALA A 16 -24.48 31.73 3.88
CA ALA A 16 -25.25 30.82 3.04
C ALA A 16 -24.66 30.74 1.62
N ALA A 17 -24.26 31.87 1.03
CA ALA A 17 -23.60 31.90 -0.27
C ALA A 17 -22.27 31.13 -0.24
N VAL A 18 -21.45 31.32 0.80
CA VAL A 18 -20.19 30.56 0.98
C VAL A 18 -20.47 29.07 1.10
N LEU A 19 -21.44 28.66 1.93
CA LEU A 19 -21.80 27.24 2.08
C LEU A 19 -22.29 26.61 0.77
N LEU A 20 -22.99 27.37 -0.07
CA LEU A 20 -23.48 26.92 -1.37
C LEU A 20 -22.32 26.59 -2.34
N PHE A 21 -21.17 27.24 -2.20
CA PHE A 21 -19.94 26.87 -2.93
C PHE A 21 -19.13 25.79 -2.23
N LEU A 22 -19.12 25.77 -0.91
CA LEU A 22 -18.26 24.89 -0.13
C LEU A 22 -18.73 23.43 -0.19
N VAL A 23 -20.03 23.19 -0.11
CA VAL A 23 -20.63 21.85 -0.23
C VAL A 23 -20.30 21.17 -1.58
N PRO A 24 -20.51 21.79 -2.75
CA PRO A 24 -20.16 21.14 -4.03
C PRO A 24 -18.66 20.94 -4.20
N VAL A 25 -17.81 21.84 -3.69
CA VAL A 25 -16.36 21.64 -3.69
C VAL A 25 -15.97 20.44 -2.84
N MET A 26 -16.54 20.30 -1.65
CA MET A 26 -16.30 19.14 -0.78
C MET A 26 -16.72 17.84 -1.47
N ASN A 27 -17.93 17.77 -2.03
CA ASN A 27 -18.40 16.61 -2.79
C ASN A 27 -17.48 16.26 -3.96
N MET A 28 -16.94 17.27 -4.67
CA MET A 28 -16.02 17.05 -5.77
C MET A 28 -14.69 16.45 -5.29
N LEU A 29 -14.15 16.95 -4.17
CA LEU A 29 -12.92 16.43 -3.57
C LEU A 29 -13.10 15.01 -3.01
N GLU A 30 -14.24 14.71 -2.38
CA GLU A 30 -14.56 13.35 -1.92
C GLU A 30 -14.62 12.37 -3.10
N ARG A 31 -15.24 12.77 -4.21
CA ARG A 31 -15.24 11.95 -5.44
C ARG A 31 -13.85 11.76 -6.03
N GLN A 32 -12.97 12.75 -5.89
CA GLN A 32 -11.57 12.62 -6.31
C GLN A 32 -10.82 11.62 -5.42
N ASP A 33 -11.05 11.65 -4.10
CA ASP A 33 -10.49 10.70 -3.15
C ASP A 33 -11.00 9.26 -3.41
N ASP A 34 -12.28 9.07 -3.71
CA ASP A 34 -12.85 7.76 -4.07
C ASP A 34 -12.25 7.21 -5.37
N ALA A 35 -12.03 8.09 -6.37
CA ALA A 35 -11.36 7.71 -7.60
C ALA A 35 -9.90 7.31 -7.35
N ALA A 36 -9.18 8.06 -6.51
CA ALA A 36 -7.82 7.72 -6.10
C ALA A 36 -7.78 6.37 -5.36
N TYR A 37 -8.69 6.13 -4.41
CA TYR A 37 -8.81 4.85 -3.72
C TYR A 37 -9.01 3.69 -4.69
N THR A 38 -9.91 3.85 -5.67
CA THR A 38 -10.19 2.82 -6.67
C THR A 38 -8.95 2.50 -7.50
N VAL A 39 -8.22 3.51 -7.96
CA VAL A 39 -6.96 3.32 -8.70
C VAL A 39 -5.93 2.60 -7.84
N VAL A 40 -5.72 3.05 -6.59
CA VAL A 40 -4.78 2.42 -5.66
C VAL A 40 -5.16 0.96 -5.40
N PHE A 41 -6.45 0.68 -5.19
CA PHE A 41 -6.96 -0.67 -4.99
C PHE A 41 -6.69 -1.58 -6.20
N THR A 42 -7.05 -1.13 -7.40
CA THR A 42 -6.83 -1.89 -8.63
C THR A 42 -5.35 -2.12 -8.90
N GLU A 43 -4.52 -1.10 -8.75
CA GLU A 43 -3.08 -1.20 -9.05
C GLU A 43 -2.32 -2.03 -8.01
N THR A 44 -2.71 -1.97 -6.74
CA THR A 44 -2.11 -2.80 -5.69
C THR A 44 -2.45 -4.28 -5.91
N ASN A 45 -3.71 -4.60 -6.23
CA ASN A 45 -4.09 -5.96 -6.58
C ASN A 45 -3.37 -6.45 -7.83
N ARG A 46 -3.31 -5.62 -8.88
CA ARG A 46 -2.60 -5.95 -10.12
C ARG A 46 -1.12 -6.24 -9.87
N PHE A 47 -0.45 -5.42 -9.06
CA PHE A 47 0.96 -5.63 -8.70
C PHE A 47 1.15 -6.94 -7.93
N VAL A 48 0.33 -7.19 -6.90
CA VAL A 48 0.37 -8.40 -6.09
C VAL A 48 0.08 -9.65 -6.94
N ASP A 49 -0.95 -9.63 -7.77
CA ASP A 49 -1.30 -10.77 -8.62
C ASP A 49 -0.20 -11.04 -9.65
N SER A 50 0.35 -9.98 -10.28
CA SER A 50 1.47 -10.13 -11.21
C SER A 50 2.71 -10.73 -10.53
N ALA A 51 3.03 -10.27 -9.32
CA ALA A 51 4.16 -10.79 -8.54
C ALA A 51 3.95 -12.25 -8.11
N ARG A 52 2.72 -12.62 -7.73
CA ARG A 52 2.34 -13.97 -7.30
C ARG A 52 2.27 -14.96 -8.46
N ASP A 53 1.82 -14.52 -9.63
CA ASP A 53 1.72 -15.34 -10.83
C ASP A 53 3.09 -15.49 -11.51
N ALA A 54 3.96 -14.48 -11.43
CA ALA A 54 5.33 -14.54 -11.92
C ALA A 54 6.28 -15.31 -10.98
N GLY A 55 6.04 -15.26 -9.68
CA GLY A 55 6.96 -15.81 -8.68
C GLY A 55 8.17 -14.91 -8.40
N TYR A 56 8.19 -13.69 -8.93
CA TYR A 56 9.26 -12.72 -8.71
C TYR A 56 8.77 -11.27 -8.81
N ILE A 57 9.52 -10.37 -8.20
CA ILE A 57 9.32 -8.91 -8.33
C ILE A 57 10.51 -8.33 -9.09
N THR A 58 10.25 -7.52 -10.10
CA THR A 58 11.29 -6.78 -10.84
C THR A 58 11.28 -5.29 -10.50
N PRO A 59 12.40 -4.57 -10.70
CA PRO A 59 12.46 -3.13 -10.47
C PRO A 59 11.47 -2.38 -11.38
N ASN A 60 11.25 -2.86 -12.60
CA ASN A 60 10.27 -2.29 -13.52
C ASN A 60 8.84 -2.43 -12.96
N MET A 61 8.44 -3.62 -12.50
CA MET A 61 7.11 -3.82 -11.90
C MET A 61 6.86 -2.88 -10.73
N TYR A 62 7.84 -2.72 -9.84
CA TYR A 62 7.75 -1.81 -8.70
C TYR A 62 7.69 -0.33 -9.14
N ASN A 63 8.59 0.10 -10.04
CA ASN A 63 8.60 1.48 -10.54
C ASN A 63 7.31 1.85 -11.28
N GLU A 64 6.78 0.91 -12.08
CA GLU A 64 5.50 1.08 -12.73
C GLU A 64 4.35 1.22 -11.73
N PHE A 65 4.33 0.38 -10.70
CA PHE A 65 3.36 0.43 -9.61
C PHE A 65 3.40 1.80 -8.88
N VAL A 66 4.59 2.22 -8.46
CA VAL A 66 4.81 3.54 -7.82
C VAL A 66 4.39 4.69 -8.74
N ARG A 67 4.74 4.63 -10.03
CA ARG A 67 4.35 5.64 -11.02
C ARG A 67 2.83 5.76 -11.14
N ARG A 68 2.12 4.64 -11.18
CA ARG A 68 0.64 4.62 -11.29
C ARG A 68 -0.04 5.10 -10.01
N LEU A 69 0.51 4.78 -8.84
CA LEU A 69 0.05 5.35 -7.57
C LEU A 69 0.21 6.87 -7.54
N ASN A 70 1.41 7.37 -7.87
CA ASN A 70 1.71 8.81 -7.89
C ASN A 70 0.90 9.59 -8.94
N ALA A 71 0.42 8.92 -10.00
CA ALA A 71 -0.46 9.53 -11.00
C ALA A 71 -1.82 9.98 -10.43
N THR A 72 -2.22 9.50 -9.25
CA THR A 72 -3.43 9.97 -8.53
C THR A 72 -3.26 11.37 -7.92
N GLY A 73 -2.03 11.89 -7.87
CA GLY A 73 -1.71 13.18 -7.24
C GLY A 73 -1.59 13.11 -5.70
N CYS A 74 -1.81 11.94 -5.11
CA CYS A 74 -1.57 11.67 -3.70
C CYS A 74 -0.19 11.05 -3.51
N THR A 75 0.40 11.26 -2.33
CA THR A 75 1.63 10.57 -1.92
C THR A 75 1.26 9.39 -1.06
N PHE A 76 1.95 8.26 -1.25
CA PHE A 76 1.69 7.03 -0.52
C PHE A 76 2.96 6.50 0.14
N ASP A 77 2.75 5.83 1.26
CA ASP A 77 3.71 4.95 1.91
C ASP A 77 3.31 3.51 1.58
N ILE A 78 4.20 2.81 0.90
CA ILE A 78 4.03 1.41 0.51
C ILE A 78 4.73 0.59 1.59
N ARG A 79 4.16 -0.56 1.94
CA ARG A 79 4.83 -1.58 2.76
C ARG A 79 4.63 -2.93 2.12
N MET A 80 5.73 -3.65 1.96
CA MET A 80 5.73 -5.01 1.40
C MET A 80 6.24 -5.99 2.46
N GLU A 81 5.61 -7.15 2.53
CA GLU A 81 6.01 -8.23 3.41
C GLU A 81 5.94 -9.55 2.64
N HIS A 82 7.06 -10.26 2.58
CA HIS A 82 7.15 -11.59 2.02
C HIS A 82 7.38 -12.59 3.16
N VAL A 83 6.45 -13.52 3.35
CA VAL A 83 6.54 -14.58 4.37
C VAL A 83 6.86 -15.90 3.69
N GLN A 84 8.10 -16.33 3.85
CA GLN A 84 8.59 -17.59 3.33
C GLN A 84 8.25 -18.74 4.27
N SER A 85 7.67 -19.82 3.75
CA SER A 85 7.37 -21.03 4.53
C SER A 85 8.38 -22.13 4.21
N LEU A 86 9.29 -22.43 5.15
CA LEU A 86 10.25 -23.52 5.03
C LEU A 86 9.75 -24.76 5.76
N ILE A 87 9.74 -25.89 5.06
CA ILE A 87 9.40 -27.20 5.63
C ILE A 87 10.72 -27.92 5.91
N ASN A 88 11.11 -27.99 7.17
CA ASN A 88 12.34 -28.65 7.59
C ASN A 88 12.01 -30.05 8.14
N PRO A 89 12.62 -31.12 7.63
CA PRO A 89 12.49 -32.44 8.23
C PRO A 89 13.13 -32.46 9.62
N VAL A 90 12.39 -32.95 10.61
CA VAL A 90 12.90 -33.11 11.98
C VAL A 90 13.74 -34.39 12.02
N TYR A 91 14.97 -34.27 12.52
CA TYR A 91 15.85 -35.40 12.75
C TYR A 91 16.04 -35.58 14.26
N ARG A 92 15.92 -36.81 14.75
CA ARG A 92 16.26 -37.16 16.12
C ARG A 92 17.65 -37.77 16.13
N GLN A 93 18.49 -37.26 17.00
CA GLN A 93 19.83 -37.80 17.21
C GLN A 93 19.72 -39.06 18.08
N ASN A 94 20.11 -40.21 17.52
CA ASN A 94 20.22 -41.47 18.25
C ASN A 94 21.69 -41.93 18.18
N GLY A 95 22.51 -41.46 19.14
CA GLY A 95 23.96 -41.65 19.10
C GLY A 95 24.64 -40.79 18.03
N THR A 96 25.36 -41.43 17.09
CA THR A 96 26.14 -40.75 16.02
C THR A 96 25.37 -40.61 14.69
N VAL A 97 24.14 -41.14 14.61
CA VAL A 97 23.32 -41.15 13.39
C VAL A 97 22.11 -40.24 13.59
N LEU A 98 21.81 -39.43 12.57
CA LEU A 98 20.60 -38.61 12.49
C LEU A 98 19.50 -39.46 11.84
N GLU A 99 18.49 -39.86 12.62
CA GLU A 99 17.31 -40.56 12.09
C GLU A 99 16.20 -39.55 11.81
N PHE A 100 15.64 -39.61 10.60
CA PHE A 100 14.47 -38.80 10.25
C PHE A 100 13.26 -39.28 11.05
N THR A 101 12.59 -38.37 11.78
CA THR A 101 11.49 -38.74 12.68
C THR A 101 10.14 -38.90 11.98
N GLY A 102 10.04 -38.58 10.68
CA GLY A 102 8.76 -38.52 9.98
C GLY A 102 7.96 -37.24 10.24
N GLU A 103 8.49 -36.33 11.07
CA GLU A 103 7.87 -35.05 11.39
C GLU A 103 8.51 -33.93 10.57
N TYR A 104 7.70 -32.93 10.23
CA TYR A 104 8.14 -31.74 9.51
C TYR A 104 7.83 -30.51 10.35
N GLU A 105 8.83 -29.65 10.53
CA GLU A 105 8.67 -28.36 11.18
C GLU A 105 8.48 -27.27 10.11
N ILE A 106 7.43 -26.47 10.26
CA ILE A 106 7.15 -25.34 9.35
C ILE A 106 7.72 -24.08 10.00
N ASN A 107 8.84 -23.59 9.48
CA ASN A 107 9.39 -22.30 9.90
C ASN A 107 8.94 -21.20 8.94
N ARG A 108 8.49 -20.06 9.49
CA ARG A 108 8.04 -18.91 8.71
C ARG A 108 9.00 -17.75 8.88
N ILE A 109 9.63 -17.34 7.78
CA ILE A 109 10.56 -16.21 7.77
C ILE A 109 9.88 -15.04 7.08
N SER A 110 9.58 -13.98 7.83
CA SER A 110 9.09 -12.73 7.27
C SER A 110 10.27 -11.85 6.82
N ARG A 111 10.18 -11.36 5.59
CA ARG A 111 11.08 -10.39 4.98
C ARG A 111 10.26 -9.12 4.73
N GLY A 112 10.66 -8.03 5.37
CA GLY A 112 10.05 -6.73 5.16
C GLY A 112 10.51 -6.07 3.85
N GLU A 113 9.93 -4.91 3.59
CA GLU A 113 10.16 -4.13 2.37
C GLU A 113 11.63 -3.80 2.13
N ASP A 114 12.38 -3.42 3.17
CA ASP A 114 13.81 -3.05 3.02
C ASP A 114 14.65 -4.20 2.42
N ALA A 115 14.32 -5.44 2.78
CA ALA A 115 14.98 -6.62 2.24
C ALA A 115 14.58 -6.91 0.78
N ILE A 116 13.39 -6.52 0.36
CA ILE A 116 12.92 -6.64 -1.03
C ILE A 116 13.56 -5.52 -1.87
N LEU A 117 13.49 -4.28 -1.39
CA LEU A 117 13.99 -3.10 -2.09
C LEU A 117 15.51 -3.13 -2.28
N SER A 118 16.27 -3.62 -1.30
CA SER A 118 17.73 -3.77 -1.42
C SER A 118 18.14 -4.74 -2.54
N VAL A 119 17.30 -5.71 -2.89
CA VAL A 119 17.54 -6.60 -4.05
C VAL A 119 17.16 -5.91 -5.37
N LEU A 120 16.08 -5.13 -5.39
CA LEU A 120 15.62 -4.42 -6.58
C LEU A 120 16.52 -3.22 -6.95
N PHE A 121 17.01 -2.51 -5.93
CA PHE A 121 17.79 -1.28 -6.01
C PHE A 121 19.04 -1.40 -5.14
N PRO A 122 20.07 -2.16 -5.58
CA PRO A 122 21.33 -2.21 -4.88
C PRO A 122 22.05 -0.84 -4.95
N ASP A 123 22.78 -0.47 -3.89
CA ASP A 123 23.53 0.80 -3.79
C ASP A 123 24.77 0.85 -4.70
N GLU A 124 25.31 -0.30 -5.08
CA GLU A 124 26.40 -0.38 -6.05
C GLU A 124 25.85 -0.21 -7.48
N PRO A 125 26.64 0.31 -8.44
CA PRO A 125 26.27 0.35 -9.85
C PRO A 125 26.18 -1.10 -10.38
N GLY A 126 25.05 -1.72 -10.10
CA GLY A 126 24.72 -3.06 -10.53
C GLY A 126 24.37 -3.10 -12.01
N PRO A 127 24.18 -4.31 -12.56
CA PRO A 127 23.84 -4.50 -13.96
C PRO A 127 22.49 -3.86 -14.32
N ASP A 128 22.21 -3.82 -15.62
CA ASP A 128 21.03 -3.19 -16.24
C ASP A 128 19.71 -3.59 -15.54
N VAL A 129 18.68 -2.75 -15.66
CA VAL A 129 17.36 -2.90 -15.00
C VAL A 129 16.67 -4.23 -15.40
N PHE A 130 17.11 -4.84 -16.50
CA PHE A 130 16.63 -6.11 -17.04
C PHE A 130 17.42 -7.34 -16.60
N ASP A 131 18.49 -7.18 -15.82
CA ASP A 131 19.29 -8.33 -15.39
C ASP A 131 18.52 -9.19 -14.38
N LYS A 132 18.60 -10.51 -14.55
CA LYS A 132 18.03 -11.50 -13.63
C LYS A 132 18.61 -11.34 -12.22
N ALA A 133 19.79 -10.76 -12.06
CA ALA A 133 20.38 -10.49 -10.75
C ALA A 133 19.60 -9.46 -9.90
N ARG A 134 18.74 -8.63 -10.51
CA ARG A 134 17.98 -7.56 -9.84
C ARG A 134 16.52 -7.91 -9.58
N ARG A 135 16.14 -9.18 -9.77
CA ARG A 135 14.79 -9.67 -9.48
C ARG A 135 14.76 -10.29 -8.09
N TYR A 136 13.69 -10.03 -7.34
CA TYR A 136 13.43 -10.68 -6.08
C TYR A 136 12.60 -11.94 -6.34
N ASP A 137 13.22 -13.12 -6.29
CA ASP A 137 12.57 -14.40 -6.50
C ASP A 137 11.84 -14.90 -5.23
N MET A 138 10.65 -15.46 -5.39
CA MET A 138 9.78 -16.03 -4.35
C MET A 138 9.44 -17.49 -4.69
N LYS A 139 9.17 -18.31 -3.67
CA LYS A 139 8.77 -19.72 -3.88
C LYS A 139 7.25 -19.87 -3.87
N ALA A 140 6.76 -20.92 -4.51
CA ALA A 140 5.33 -21.21 -4.54
C ALA A 140 4.93 -21.69 -3.15
N GLY A 141 3.80 -21.17 -2.68
CA GLY A 141 3.36 -21.38 -1.29
C GLY A 141 3.88 -20.33 -0.30
N ASP A 142 4.79 -19.43 -0.69
CA ASP A 142 5.09 -18.25 0.11
C ASP A 142 3.93 -17.24 0.08
N LEU A 143 3.83 -16.38 1.08
CA LEU A 143 2.80 -15.35 1.17
C LEU A 143 3.40 -13.97 0.87
N LEU A 144 2.78 -13.24 -0.05
CA LEU A 144 3.12 -11.83 -0.32
C LEU A 144 2.00 -10.94 0.19
N PHE A 145 2.34 -9.90 0.94
CA PHE A 145 1.43 -8.84 1.38
C PHE A 145 1.98 -7.48 0.97
N VAL A 146 1.09 -6.64 0.44
CA VAL A 146 1.38 -5.27 0.07
C VAL A 146 0.32 -4.37 0.68
N GLU A 147 0.76 -3.37 1.42
CA GLU A 147 -0.05 -2.35 2.06
C GLU A 147 0.32 -0.99 1.47
N VAL A 148 -0.68 -0.20 1.12
CA VAL A 148 -0.50 1.16 0.61
C VAL A 148 -1.36 2.08 1.46
N ARG A 149 -0.73 3.06 2.10
CA ARG A 149 -1.40 4.12 2.88
C ARG A 149 -1.07 5.48 2.32
N ASN A 150 -2.00 6.43 2.31
CA ASN A 150 -1.65 7.80 1.95
C ASN A 150 -0.78 8.48 3.02
N ARG A 151 0.18 9.28 2.59
CA ARG A 151 1.03 10.09 3.46
C ARG A 151 0.36 11.46 3.67
N GLY A 152 -0.16 11.69 4.88
CA GLY A 152 -0.82 12.94 5.26
C GLY A 152 -2.32 12.97 4.96
N LYS A 153 -2.90 14.18 4.92
CA LYS A 153 -4.34 14.38 4.67
C LYS A 153 -4.61 14.65 3.20
N THR A 154 -5.67 14.07 2.66
CA THR A 154 -6.20 14.46 1.34
C THR A 154 -6.82 15.85 1.40
N MET A 155 -7.03 16.49 0.24
CA MET A 155 -7.65 17.81 0.17
C MET A 155 -9.08 17.80 0.75
N ALA A 156 -9.85 16.73 0.53
CA ALA A 156 -11.18 16.59 1.11
C ALA A 156 -11.13 16.56 2.64
N THR A 157 -10.20 15.77 3.20
CA THR A 157 -10.00 15.65 4.65
C THR A 157 -9.55 16.97 5.25
N ALA A 158 -8.62 17.68 4.60
CA ALA A 158 -8.14 18.98 5.08
C ALA A 158 -9.25 20.04 5.09
N LEU A 159 -10.09 20.09 4.05
CA LEU A 159 -11.22 21.00 3.97
C LEU A 159 -12.30 20.67 5.01
N ARG A 160 -12.60 19.38 5.19
CA ARG A 160 -13.54 18.89 6.21
C ARG A 160 -13.07 19.22 7.62
N ASP A 161 -11.79 18.99 7.91
CA ASP A 161 -11.17 19.31 9.20
C ASP A 161 -11.23 20.82 9.49
N MET A 162 -10.99 21.66 8.49
CA MET A 162 -11.12 23.11 8.61
C MET A 162 -12.55 23.54 8.99
N LEU A 163 -13.57 22.93 8.39
CA LEU A 163 -14.98 23.26 8.65
C LEU A 163 -15.49 22.76 10.00
N LEU A 164 -15.11 21.53 10.35
CA LEU A 164 -15.56 20.87 11.56
C LEU A 164 -14.70 21.25 12.77
N LEU A 165 -13.65 22.05 12.57
CA LEU A 165 -12.64 22.36 13.58
C LEU A 165 -12.07 21.08 14.21
N SER A 166 -11.87 20.04 13.39
CA SER A 166 -11.38 18.72 13.78
C SER A 166 -9.97 18.47 13.26
N ASP A 167 -9.29 17.49 13.84
CA ASP A 167 -7.98 17.02 13.40
C ASP A 167 -8.03 15.52 13.11
N THR A 168 -8.34 15.16 11.86
CA THR A 168 -8.36 13.76 11.42
C THR A 168 -6.94 13.28 11.17
N ARG A 169 -6.45 12.35 12.00
CA ARG A 169 -5.07 11.81 11.94
C ARG A 169 -4.93 10.46 11.24
N THR A 170 -6.05 9.85 10.87
CA THR A 170 -6.07 8.54 10.22
C THR A 170 -5.87 8.68 8.71
N PRO A 171 -5.10 7.77 8.07
CA PRO A 171 -5.03 7.73 6.62
C PRO A 171 -6.42 7.46 6.04
N THR A 172 -6.84 8.28 5.10
CA THR A 172 -8.14 8.14 4.43
C THR A 172 -8.11 7.12 3.30
N ILE A 173 -6.95 6.90 2.70
CA ILE A 173 -6.74 5.88 1.67
C ILE A 173 -5.82 4.81 2.27
N PHE A 174 -6.41 3.65 2.52
CA PHE A 174 -5.70 2.46 3.01
C PHE A 174 -6.14 1.25 2.20
N VAL A 175 -5.18 0.62 1.54
CA VAL A 175 -5.41 -0.58 0.73
C VAL A 175 -4.41 -1.64 1.17
N ARG A 176 -4.89 -2.87 1.35
CA ARG A 176 -4.03 -4.03 1.57
C ARG A 176 -4.45 -5.14 0.61
N ALA A 177 -3.48 -5.66 -0.12
CA ALA A 177 -3.63 -6.83 -0.98
C ALA A 177 -2.58 -7.88 -0.60
N GLY A 178 -2.89 -9.14 -0.81
CA GLY A 178 -1.95 -10.21 -0.56
C GLY A 178 -2.49 -11.59 -0.87
N GLY A 179 -1.62 -12.58 -0.77
CA GLY A 179 -1.99 -13.98 -0.91
C GLY A 179 -0.81 -14.89 -1.23
N LEU A 180 -1.13 -16.15 -1.48
CA LEU A 180 -0.16 -17.20 -1.81
C LEU A 180 0.43 -17.00 -3.21
N VAL A 181 1.75 -17.06 -3.31
CA VAL A 181 2.49 -17.13 -4.57
C VAL A 181 2.16 -18.45 -5.26
N ARG A 182 1.76 -18.38 -6.54
CA ARG A 182 1.23 -19.52 -7.29
C ARG A 182 2.28 -20.23 -8.12
N ASN A 183 3.32 -19.51 -8.52
CA ASN A 183 4.34 -20.01 -9.44
C ASN A 183 5.74 -19.74 -8.90
N GLU A 184 6.69 -20.60 -9.25
CA GLU A 184 8.11 -20.42 -8.98
C GLU A 184 8.81 -19.99 -10.26
N ALA A 185 9.80 -19.10 -10.14
CA ALA A 185 10.60 -18.70 -11.29
C ALA A 185 11.68 -19.76 -11.58
N ASP A 186 11.45 -20.62 -12.57
CA ASP A 186 12.47 -21.53 -13.14
C ASP A 186 13.57 -20.76 -13.91
#